data_AF-A0A956DVT1-F1
#
_entry.id   AF-A0A956DVT1-F1
#
_cell.length_a   1.000
_cell.length_b   1.000
_cell.length_c   1.000
_cell.angle_alpha   90.00
_cell.angle_beta   90.00
_cell.angle_gamma   90.00
#
_symmetry.space_group_name_H-M   'P 1'
#
loop_
_entity.id
_entity.type
_entity.pdbx_description
1 polymer ?
#
loop_
_entity_poly.entity_id
_entity_poly.type
_entity_poly.pdbx_seq_one_letter_code
_entity_poly.pdbx_strand_id
1 'polypeptide(L)'
;MGEERSEASRLSQNPSASLDQRWRRLEPLRRRLALGAALGSLGGAALAVLDARWVVSGLSGGPTFGSAFLATAGVVAPIALLLGLVMGLLSWLVHPRCEPSLGLWLEALREIGTGRPADVAAFAPLAVLGLFAWTTLCAQLARLILAADITPLLAGSAIALTALLLGVVVAVLVFALTPWLRHTLAAARSGWERLVDPATTGLIALLLVASLIALGAALGNVSGEGGVLGIYGILKRQELDLRGPGLWLLLMVLTVMGPAQLPRLRPYQALLLALLPLGLTVHAAHLLNDSGDLARHVERNAVLAKPCLGILRRLTDRDRDGASAWFGGGDCNDRDPAIGPAAEDVPDNGIDEDCSGADL
;
A
#
# COMPACT_ATOMS: atom_id res chain seq x y z
N MET A 1 -28.84 -53.40 -24.79
CA MET A 1 -27.49 -52.87 -25.09
C MET A 1 -27.49 -51.75 -26.15
N GLY A 2 -28.62 -51.05 -26.36
CA GLY A 2 -28.78 -49.99 -27.38
C GLY A 2 -29.25 -48.63 -26.84
N GLU A 3 -29.70 -48.54 -25.58
CA GLU A 3 -30.21 -47.28 -25.00
C GLU A 3 -29.16 -46.49 -24.20
N GLU A 4 -28.21 -47.15 -23.53
CA GLU A 4 -27.19 -46.44 -22.73
C GLU A 4 -26.15 -45.66 -23.56
N ARG A 5 -26.00 -45.96 -24.86
CA ARG A 5 -25.17 -45.15 -25.76
C ARG A 5 -25.84 -43.85 -26.21
N SER A 6 -27.15 -43.67 -25.99
CA SER A 6 -27.86 -42.45 -26.39
C SER A 6 -27.70 -41.30 -25.38
N GLU A 7 -27.59 -41.59 -24.08
CA GLU A 7 -27.44 -40.53 -23.06
C GLU A 7 -26.01 -39.97 -22.98
N ALA A 8 -24.99 -40.81 -23.11
CA ALA A 8 -23.59 -40.36 -23.15
C ALA A 8 -23.29 -39.48 -24.39
N SER A 9 -24.05 -39.65 -25.47
CA SER A 9 -23.95 -38.84 -26.70
C SER A 9 -24.72 -37.52 -26.65
N ARG A 10 -25.71 -37.37 -25.75
CA ARG A 10 -26.49 -36.12 -25.62
C ARG A 10 -25.82 -35.09 -24.72
N LEU A 11 -24.96 -35.52 -23.79
CA LEU A 11 -24.18 -34.61 -22.94
C LEU A 11 -23.00 -33.97 -23.69
N SER A 12 -22.64 -34.43 -24.89
CA SER A 12 -21.49 -33.92 -25.66
C SER A 12 -21.85 -32.89 -26.75
N GLN A 13 -23.11 -32.48 -26.90
CA GLN A 13 -23.56 -31.70 -28.06
C GLN A 13 -24.25 -30.37 -27.73
N ASN A 14 -24.08 -29.81 -26.53
CA ASN A 14 -24.56 -28.46 -26.25
C ASN A 14 -23.43 -27.50 -25.85
N PRO A 15 -22.71 -26.91 -26.84
CA PRO A 15 -21.62 -25.98 -26.56
C PRO A 15 -22.08 -24.78 -25.71
N SER A 16 -23.35 -24.37 -25.84
CA SER A 16 -23.94 -23.29 -25.03
C SER A 16 -23.99 -23.60 -23.53
N ALA A 17 -24.34 -24.83 -23.15
CA ALA A 17 -24.40 -25.25 -21.74
C ALA A 17 -23.00 -25.34 -21.11
N SER A 18 -22.00 -25.80 -21.89
CA SER A 18 -20.60 -25.86 -21.45
C SER A 18 -19.98 -24.47 -21.25
N LEU A 19 -20.33 -23.50 -22.13
CA LEU A 19 -19.91 -22.12 -22.02
C LEU A 19 -20.54 -21.50 -20.76
N ASP A 20 -21.85 -21.62 -20.59
CA ASP A 20 -22.57 -21.02 -19.48
C ASP A 20 -22.06 -21.52 -18.10
N GLN A 21 -21.66 -22.79 -18.03
CA GLN A 21 -21.04 -23.37 -16.83
C GLN A 21 -19.61 -22.83 -16.58
N ARG A 22 -18.80 -22.60 -17.64
CA ARG A 22 -17.50 -21.91 -17.52
C ARG A 22 -17.67 -20.44 -17.13
N TRP A 23 -18.68 -19.75 -17.69
CA TRP A 23 -18.95 -18.34 -17.38
C TRP A 23 -19.33 -18.14 -15.91
N ARG A 24 -20.10 -19.05 -15.31
CA ARG A 24 -20.45 -19.01 -13.88
C ARG A 24 -19.26 -19.30 -12.96
N ARG A 25 -18.31 -20.15 -13.37
CA ARG A 25 -17.09 -20.43 -12.57
C ARG A 25 -16.15 -19.23 -12.47
N LEU A 26 -16.15 -18.36 -13.48
CA LEU A 26 -15.30 -17.16 -13.52
C LEU A 26 -15.96 -15.92 -12.90
N GLU A 27 -17.22 -16.01 -12.51
CA GLU A 27 -17.96 -14.87 -11.96
C GLU A 27 -17.30 -14.24 -10.71
N PRO A 28 -16.80 -15.03 -9.73
CA PRO A 28 -16.07 -14.47 -8.59
C PRO A 28 -14.79 -13.73 -8.99
N LEU A 29 -14.09 -14.23 -10.03
CA LEU A 29 -12.88 -13.61 -10.54
C LEU A 29 -13.20 -12.27 -11.22
N ARG A 30 -14.20 -12.22 -12.11
CA ARG A 30 -14.61 -10.99 -12.79
C ARG A 30 -15.02 -9.91 -11.81
N ARG A 31 -15.81 -10.29 -10.81
CA ARG A 31 -16.26 -9.38 -9.76
C ARG A 31 -15.07 -8.78 -9.00
N ARG A 32 -14.10 -9.59 -8.60
CA ARG A 32 -12.90 -9.12 -7.88
C ARG A 32 -11.98 -8.26 -8.72
N LEU A 33 -11.77 -8.62 -9.99
CA LEU A 33 -10.98 -7.81 -10.91
C LEU A 33 -11.64 -6.45 -11.14
N ALA A 34 -12.95 -6.42 -11.42
CA ALA A 34 -13.66 -5.18 -11.69
C ALA A 34 -13.74 -4.26 -10.46
N LEU A 35 -14.06 -4.82 -9.28
CA LEU A 35 -14.10 -4.04 -8.04
C LEU A 35 -12.70 -3.61 -7.59
N GLY A 36 -11.70 -4.49 -7.73
CA GLY A 36 -10.30 -4.16 -7.46
C GLY A 36 -9.81 -3.02 -8.34
N ALA A 37 -10.07 -3.06 -9.65
CA ALA A 37 -9.74 -1.98 -10.57
C ALA A 37 -10.45 -0.66 -10.22
N ALA A 38 -11.73 -0.72 -9.85
CA ALA A 38 -12.52 0.45 -9.47
C ALA A 38 -11.97 1.10 -8.20
N LEU A 39 -11.75 0.30 -7.16
CA LEU A 39 -11.20 0.75 -5.88
C LEU A 39 -9.75 1.22 -6.02
N GLY A 40 -8.97 0.59 -6.89
CA GLY A 40 -7.60 0.99 -7.21
C GLY A 40 -7.59 2.36 -7.86
N SER A 41 -8.32 2.54 -8.97
CA SER A 41 -8.35 3.79 -9.72
C SER A 41 -8.97 4.94 -8.93
N LEU A 42 -10.16 4.74 -8.34
CA LEU A 42 -10.82 5.76 -7.52
C LEU A 42 -10.09 6.04 -6.21
N GLY A 43 -9.56 4.99 -5.56
CA GLY A 43 -8.76 5.12 -4.35
C GLY A 43 -7.46 5.88 -4.62
N GLY A 44 -6.77 5.57 -5.72
CA GLY A 44 -5.58 6.30 -6.16
C GLY A 44 -5.87 7.77 -6.41
N ALA A 45 -6.96 8.09 -7.14
CA ALA A 45 -7.40 9.46 -7.36
C ALA A 45 -7.78 10.18 -6.05
N ALA A 46 -8.44 9.49 -5.12
CA ALA A 46 -8.77 10.07 -3.81
C ALA A 46 -7.51 10.33 -2.96
N LEU A 47 -6.53 9.41 -2.97
CA LEU A 47 -5.27 9.59 -2.26
C LEU A 47 -4.39 10.66 -2.90
N ALA A 48 -4.55 10.94 -4.21
CA ALA A 48 -3.85 12.03 -4.90
C ALA A 48 -4.22 13.43 -4.36
N VAL A 49 -5.30 13.57 -3.58
CA VAL A 49 -5.59 14.78 -2.79
C VAL A 49 -4.46 15.10 -1.82
N LEU A 50 -3.84 14.08 -1.21
CA LEU A 50 -2.72 14.27 -0.28
C LEU A 50 -1.47 14.72 -1.03
N ASP A 51 -1.18 14.12 -2.19
CA ASP A 51 -0.10 14.56 -3.07
C ASP A 51 -0.29 16.01 -3.50
N ALA A 52 -1.49 16.40 -3.94
CA ALA A 52 -1.78 17.77 -4.34
C ALA A 52 -1.54 18.76 -3.19
N ARG A 53 -1.88 18.39 -1.94
CA ARG A 53 -1.58 19.20 -0.76
C ARG A 53 -0.08 19.36 -0.55
N TRP A 54 0.69 18.29 -0.66
CA TRP A 54 2.16 18.35 -0.51
C TRP A 54 2.82 19.16 -1.62
N VAL A 55 2.36 19.00 -2.87
CA VAL A 55 2.84 19.76 -4.03
C VAL A 55 2.61 21.27 -3.85
N VAL A 56 1.43 21.69 -3.40
CA VAL A 56 1.10 23.11 -3.19
C VAL A 56 1.82 23.69 -1.97
N SER A 57 2.01 22.90 -0.91
CA SER A 57 2.73 23.36 0.29
C SER A 57 4.23 23.61 0.06
N GLY A 58 4.72 23.29 -1.13
CA GLY A 58 6.14 23.24 -1.48
C GLY A 58 6.88 24.57 -1.44
N LEU A 59 6.31 25.72 -1.85
CA LEU A 59 6.95 27.06 -1.87
C LEU A 59 5.92 28.18 -2.22
N SER A 60 6.21 29.43 -1.85
CA SER A 60 5.39 30.61 -2.18
C SER A 60 5.48 30.94 -3.68
N GLY A 61 4.34 30.91 -4.38
CA GLY A 61 4.25 31.08 -5.85
C GLY A 61 4.00 29.78 -6.62
N GLY A 62 3.70 28.67 -5.93
CA GLY A 62 3.44 27.37 -6.54
C GLY A 62 2.10 27.24 -7.29
N PRO A 63 1.87 26.09 -7.95
CA PRO A 63 0.66 25.81 -8.70
C PRO A 63 -0.59 25.82 -7.82
N THR A 64 -1.76 26.06 -8.44
CA THR A 64 -3.04 25.97 -7.73
C THR A 64 -3.32 24.52 -7.27
N PHE A 65 -4.09 24.37 -6.20
CA PHE A 65 -4.51 23.05 -5.73
C PHE A 65 -5.26 22.24 -6.79
N GLY A 66 -6.09 22.91 -7.61
CA GLY A 66 -6.84 22.26 -8.68
C GLY A 66 -5.93 21.65 -9.75
N SER A 67 -4.96 22.43 -10.27
CA SER A 67 -4.00 21.92 -11.26
C SER A 67 -3.09 20.85 -10.68
N ALA A 68 -2.64 21.00 -9.44
CA ALA A 68 -1.87 19.98 -8.73
C ALA A 68 -2.65 18.67 -8.58
N PHE A 69 -3.92 18.73 -8.20
CA PHE A 69 -4.79 17.55 -8.05
C PHE A 69 -5.06 16.87 -9.38
N LEU A 70 -5.41 17.62 -10.44
CA LEU A 70 -5.67 17.05 -11.75
C LEU A 70 -4.43 16.35 -12.31
N ALA A 71 -3.25 16.97 -12.14
CA ALA A 71 -1.98 16.37 -12.54
C ALA A 71 -1.67 15.09 -11.74
N THR A 72 -1.71 15.15 -10.40
CA THR A 72 -1.33 14.00 -9.57
C THR A 72 -2.33 12.85 -9.68
N ALA A 73 -3.64 13.14 -9.71
CA ALA A 73 -4.68 12.12 -9.87
C ALA A 73 -4.58 11.43 -11.23
N GLY A 74 -4.36 12.20 -12.31
CA GLY A 74 -4.14 11.65 -13.65
C GLY A 74 -2.89 10.78 -13.74
N VAL A 75 -1.79 11.20 -13.13
CA VAL A 75 -0.54 10.42 -13.11
C VAL A 75 -0.68 9.12 -12.29
N VAL A 76 -1.42 9.13 -11.18
CA VAL A 76 -1.58 7.95 -10.31
C VAL A 76 -2.61 6.95 -10.86
N ALA A 77 -3.67 7.42 -11.53
CA ALA A 77 -4.79 6.60 -11.97
C ALA A 77 -4.44 5.29 -12.71
N PRO A 78 -3.55 5.26 -13.73
CA PRO A 78 -3.32 4.05 -14.53
C PRO A 78 -2.55 2.99 -13.73
N ILE A 79 -1.57 3.43 -12.91
CA ILE A 79 -0.80 2.54 -12.03
C ILE A 79 -1.70 2.01 -10.90
N ALA A 80 -2.54 2.86 -10.33
CA ALA A 80 -3.48 2.48 -9.28
C ALA A 80 -4.55 1.50 -9.78
N LEU A 81 -5.03 1.66 -11.02
CA LEU A 81 -5.91 0.71 -11.68
C LEU A 81 -5.21 -0.66 -11.89
N LEU A 82 -3.99 -0.66 -12.41
CA LEU A 82 -3.20 -1.88 -12.62
C LEU A 82 -3.00 -2.61 -11.29
N LEU A 83 -2.62 -1.88 -10.23
CA LEU A 83 -2.49 -2.42 -8.89
C LEU A 83 -3.81 -3.06 -8.43
N GLY A 84 -4.93 -2.39 -8.63
CA GLY A 84 -6.25 -2.90 -8.28
C GLY A 84 -6.60 -4.20 -9.01
N LEU A 85 -6.25 -4.33 -10.28
CA LEU A 85 -6.40 -5.57 -11.05
C LEU A 85 -5.52 -6.69 -10.47
N VAL A 86 -4.25 -6.41 -10.20
CA VAL A 86 -3.31 -7.39 -9.64
C VAL A 86 -3.77 -7.84 -8.25
N MET A 87 -4.17 -6.92 -7.38
CA MET A 87 -4.67 -7.23 -6.05
C MET A 87 -6.00 -8.01 -6.09
N GLY A 88 -6.89 -7.68 -7.04
CA GLY A 88 -8.11 -8.46 -7.29
C GLY A 88 -7.82 -9.90 -7.70
N LEU A 89 -6.82 -10.09 -8.57
CA LEU A 89 -6.36 -11.43 -8.98
C LEU A 89 -5.73 -12.20 -7.82
N LEU A 90 -4.81 -11.58 -7.08
CA LEU A 90 -4.14 -12.19 -5.94
C LEU A 90 -5.14 -12.56 -4.84
N SER A 91 -6.10 -11.68 -4.54
CA SER A 91 -7.18 -11.95 -3.60
C SER A 91 -8.00 -13.18 -4.02
N TRP A 92 -8.29 -13.33 -5.31
CA TRP A 92 -8.95 -14.53 -5.84
C TRP A 92 -8.10 -15.80 -5.70
N LEU A 93 -6.80 -15.72 -5.99
CA LEU A 93 -5.88 -16.87 -5.87
C LEU A 93 -5.76 -17.36 -4.42
N VAL A 94 -5.66 -16.44 -3.46
CA VAL A 94 -5.52 -16.77 -2.04
C VAL A 94 -6.84 -17.20 -1.42
N HIS A 95 -7.95 -16.52 -1.75
CA HIS A 95 -9.26 -16.76 -1.16
C HIS A 95 -10.32 -17.04 -2.23
N PRO A 96 -10.28 -18.18 -2.95
CA PRO A 96 -11.16 -18.41 -4.10
C PRO A 96 -12.65 -18.51 -3.74
N ARG A 97 -12.98 -18.84 -2.48
CA ARG A 97 -14.35 -19.13 -2.03
C ARG A 97 -15.02 -17.98 -1.28
N CYS A 98 -14.25 -17.07 -0.69
CA CYS A 98 -14.76 -15.97 0.14
C CYS A 98 -14.04 -14.66 -0.19
N GLU A 99 -14.78 -13.56 -0.19
CA GLU A 99 -14.16 -12.23 -0.32
C GLU A 99 -13.58 -11.85 1.06
N PRO A 100 -12.30 -11.45 1.14
CA PRO A 100 -11.70 -11.08 2.42
C PRO A 100 -12.36 -9.81 2.95
N SER A 101 -12.83 -9.86 4.20
CA SER A 101 -13.49 -8.74 4.87
C SER A 101 -13.04 -8.67 6.33
N LEU A 102 -13.06 -7.48 6.93
CA LEU A 102 -12.71 -7.31 8.35
C LEU A 102 -13.61 -8.19 9.23
N GLY A 103 -14.90 -8.26 8.92
CA GLY A 103 -15.85 -9.09 9.67
C GLY A 103 -15.48 -10.56 9.66
N LEU A 104 -15.13 -11.12 8.49
CA LEU A 104 -14.76 -12.53 8.36
C LEU A 104 -13.49 -12.87 9.13
N TRP A 105 -12.50 -11.97 9.15
CA TRP A 105 -11.28 -12.15 9.95
C TRP A 105 -11.57 -12.06 11.46
N LEU A 106 -12.45 -11.14 11.88
CA LEU A 106 -12.86 -11.02 13.28
C LEU A 106 -13.69 -12.21 13.75
N GLU A 107 -14.56 -12.74 12.89
CA GLU A 107 -15.31 -13.97 13.14
C GLU A 107 -14.38 -15.17 13.24
N ALA A 108 -13.42 -15.33 12.32
CA ALA A 108 -12.42 -16.38 12.39
C ALA A 108 -11.61 -16.32 13.70
N LEU A 109 -11.25 -15.13 14.18
CA LEU A 109 -10.61 -14.96 15.50
C LEU A 109 -11.52 -15.38 16.66
N ARG A 110 -12.82 -15.07 16.59
CA ARG A 110 -13.81 -15.50 17.58
C ARG A 110 -14.05 -17.01 17.54
N GLU A 111 -14.03 -17.62 16.36
CA GLU A 111 -14.14 -19.06 16.16
C GLU A 111 -12.97 -19.82 16.77
N ILE A 112 -11.73 -19.31 16.62
CA ILE A 112 -10.55 -19.87 17.29
C ILE A 112 -10.72 -19.84 18.83
N GLY A 113 -11.43 -18.84 19.36
CA GLY A 113 -11.77 -18.72 20.77
C GLY A 113 -12.97 -19.53 21.23
N THR A 114 -13.64 -20.30 20.37
CA THR A 114 -14.82 -21.08 20.76
C THR A 114 -14.46 -22.12 21.82
N GLY A 115 -15.23 -22.16 22.91
CA GLY A 115 -14.98 -23.01 24.07
C GLY A 115 -14.10 -22.38 25.17
N ARG A 116 -13.20 -21.44 24.85
CA ARG A 116 -12.38 -20.70 25.84
C ARG A 116 -12.09 -19.25 25.43
N PRO A 117 -13.11 -18.38 25.29
CA PRO A 117 -12.93 -17.03 24.77
C PRO A 117 -12.01 -16.17 25.65
N ALA A 118 -12.01 -16.40 26.96
CA ALA A 118 -11.13 -15.70 27.90
C ALA A 118 -9.64 -16.05 27.75
N ASP A 119 -9.29 -17.25 27.25
CA ASP A 119 -7.89 -17.62 26.98
C ASP A 119 -7.35 -16.77 25.82
N VAL A 120 -8.08 -16.71 24.70
CA VAL A 120 -7.67 -15.96 23.51
C VAL A 120 -7.74 -14.45 23.77
N ALA A 121 -8.76 -13.98 24.48
CA ALA A 121 -8.91 -12.56 24.82
C ALA A 121 -7.82 -12.05 25.78
N ALA A 122 -7.23 -12.92 26.61
CA ALA A 122 -6.07 -12.60 27.43
C ALA A 122 -4.76 -12.69 26.62
N PHE A 123 -4.60 -13.73 25.80
CA PHE A 123 -3.38 -13.96 25.04
C PHE A 123 -3.12 -12.89 23.97
N ALA A 124 -4.15 -12.53 23.18
CA ALA A 124 -4.02 -11.59 22.07
C ALA A 124 -3.39 -10.23 22.45
N PRO A 125 -3.89 -9.49 23.47
CA PRO A 125 -3.28 -8.23 23.86
C PRO A 125 -1.87 -8.40 24.44
N LEU A 126 -1.61 -9.46 25.20
CA LEU A 126 -0.27 -9.75 25.75
C LEU A 126 0.74 -10.08 24.64
N ALA A 127 0.32 -10.81 23.60
CA ALA A 127 1.17 -11.10 22.45
C ALA A 127 1.53 -9.83 21.68
N VAL A 128 0.57 -8.91 21.47
CA VAL A 128 0.80 -7.61 20.84
C VAL A 128 1.76 -6.74 21.66
N LEU A 129 1.52 -6.61 22.97
CA LEU A 129 2.39 -5.85 23.88
C LEU A 129 3.77 -6.49 24.02
N GLY A 130 3.83 -7.82 24.05
CA GLY A 130 5.08 -8.58 24.07
C GLY A 130 5.90 -8.35 22.81
N LEU A 131 5.29 -8.45 21.63
CA LEU A 131 5.96 -8.17 20.35
C LEU A 131 6.48 -6.72 20.29
N PHE A 132 5.69 -5.75 20.76
CA PHE A 132 6.12 -4.37 20.88
C PHE A 132 7.31 -4.21 21.84
N ALA A 133 7.25 -4.81 23.03
CA ALA A 133 8.33 -4.77 24.00
C ALA A 133 9.60 -5.42 23.44
N TRP A 134 9.48 -6.60 22.82
CA TRP A 134 10.59 -7.32 22.21
C TRP A 134 11.27 -6.49 21.12
N THR A 135 10.51 -5.94 20.18
CA THR A 135 11.06 -5.11 19.09
C THR A 135 11.70 -3.83 19.60
N THR A 136 11.06 -3.14 20.57
CA THR A 136 11.61 -1.92 21.18
C THR A 136 12.91 -2.19 21.91
N LEU A 137 12.95 -3.23 22.75
CA LEU A 137 14.13 -3.61 23.52
C LEU A 137 15.27 -4.10 22.60
N CYS A 138 14.95 -4.87 21.55
CA CYS A 138 15.95 -5.24 20.53
C CYS A 138 16.55 -4.01 19.86
N ALA A 139 15.74 -3.03 19.48
CA ALA A 139 16.22 -1.80 18.83
C ALA A 139 17.11 -0.98 19.77
N GLN A 140 16.77 -0.90 21.06
CA GLN A 140 17.59 -0.22 22.06
C GLN A 140 18.92 -0.93 22.30
N LEU A 141 18.90 -2.25 22.42
CA LEU A 141 20.12 -3.05 22.59
C LEU A 141 21.01 -2.97 21.35
N ALA A 142 20.43 -3.06 20.15
CA ALA A 142 21.15 -2.89 18.91
C ALA A 142 21.82 -1.51 18.82
N ARG A 143 21.11 -0.45 19.22
CA ARG A 143 21.67 0.90 19.28
C ARG A 143 22.88 0.98 20.22
N LEU A 144 22.81 0.35 21.40
CA LEU A 144 23.93 0.32 22.35
C LEU A 144 25.12 -0.49 21.84
N ILE A 145 24.88 -1.65 21.22
CA ILE A 145 25.92 -2.52 20.67
C ILE A 145 26.61 -1.85 19.47
N LEU A 146 25.85 -1.19 18.59
CA LEU A 146 26.40 -0.48 17.43
C LEU A 146 27.16 0.80 17.83
N ALA A 147 26.88 1.36 19.01
CA ALA A 147 27.65 2.47 19.56
C ALA A 147 28.96 2.01 20.23
N ALA A 148 29.17 0.70 20.42
CA ALA A 148 30.42 0.18 20.92
C ALA A 148 31.44 0.05 19.77
N ASP A 149 32.68 0.44 20.03
CA ASP A 149 33.80 0.30 19.08
C ASP A 149 34.25 -1.18 18.95
N ILE A 150 33.37 -2.02 18.41
CA ILE A 150 33.59 -3.45 18.19
C ILE A 150 33.50 -3.80 16.71
N THR A 151 34.10 -4.94 16.34
CA THR A 151 34.06 -5.39 14.93
C THR A 151 32.62 -5.67 14.46
N PRO A 152 32.29 -5.40 13.18
CA PRO A 152 30.93 -5.57 12.65
C PRO A 152 30.38 -6.98 12.82
N LEU A 153 31.22 -8.01 12.70
CA LEU A 153 30.83 -9.41 12.87
C LEU A 153 30.40 -9.70 14.32
N LEU A 154 31.17 -9.21 15.30
CA LEU A 154 30.83 -9.35 16.71
C LEU A 154 29.54 -8.58 17.04
N ALA A 155 29.40 -7.35 16.57
CA ALA A 155 28.18 -6.57 16.75
C ALA A 155 26.95 -7.29 16.18
N GLY A 156 27.02 -7.77 14.93
CA GLY A 156 25.94 -8.50 14.28
C GLY A 156 25.54 -9.77 15.04
N SER A 157 26.53 -10.58 15.45
CA SER A 157 26.28 -11.82 16.21
C SER A 157 25.68 -11.54 17.59
N ALA A 158 26.15 -10.49 18.29
CA ALA A 158 25.63 -10.08 19.59
C ALA A 158 24.18 -9.60 19.49
N ILE A 159 23.86 -8.79 18.47
CA ILE A 159 22.49 -8.34 18.21
C ILE A 159 21.57 -9.53 17.94
N ALA A 160 22.00 -10.47 17.08
CA ALA A 160 21.21 -11.64 16.74
C ALA A 160 20.93 -12.54 17.96
N LEU A 161 21.98 -12.88 18.73
CA LEU A 161 21.84 -13.71 19.92
C LEU A 161 20.96 -13.04 20.99
N THR A 162 21.15 -11.74 21.21
CA THR A 162 20.37 -10.97 22.17
C THR A 162 18.92 -10.88 21.76
N ALA A 163 18.63 -10.67 20.47
CA ALA A 163 17.27 -10.64 19.95
C ALA A 163 16.56 -11.99 20.15
N LEU A 164 17.24 -13.11 19.92
CA LEU A 164 16.71 -14.46 20.14
C LEU A 164 16.42 -14.72 21.62
N LEU A 165 17.40 -14.46 22.51
CA LEU A 165 17.24 -14.66 23.95
C LEU A 165 16.11 -13.82 24.52
N LEU A 166 16.06 -12.54 24.14
CA LEU A 166 15.01 -11.63 24.57
C LEU A 166 13.64 -12.07 24.04
N GLY A 167 13.57 -12.59 22.81
CA GLY A 167 12.35 -13.15 22.25
C GLY A 167 11.82 -14.33 23.08
N VAL A 168 12.70 -15.24 23.51
CA VAL A 168 12.34 -16.35 24.42
C VAL A 168 11.85 -15.83 25.76
N VAL A 169 12.55 -14.87 26.37
CA VAL A 169 12.14 -14.27 27.66
C VAL A 169 10.76 -13.61 27.55
N VAL A 170 10.53 -12.82 26.51
CA VAL A 170 9.24 -12.17 26.27
C VAL A 170 8.13 -13.20 26.03
N ALA A 171 8.39 -14.25 25.25
CA ALA A 171 7.41 -15.31 25.01
C ALA A 171 7.03 -16.02 26.33
N VAL A 172 8.01 -16.39 27.16
CA VAL A 172 7.77 -16.98 28.48
C VAL A 172 6.95 -16.05 29.36
N LEU A 173 7.25 -14.75 29.35
CA LEU A 173 6.51 -13.75 30.13
C LEU A 173 5.06 -13.60 29.64
N VAL A 174 4.82 -13.60 28.33
CA VAL A 174 3.47 -13.62 27.74
C VAL A 174 2.70 -14.85 28.20
N PHE A 175 3.30 -16.05 28.12
CA PHE A 175 2.67 -17.28 28.58
C PHE A 175 2.43 -17.30 30.09
N ALA A 176 3.34 -16.74 30.90
CA ALA A 176 3.22 -16.68 32.35
C ALA A 176 2.12 -15.69 32.81
N LEU A 177 1.94 -14.57 32.09
CA LEU A 177 0.92 -13.57 32.41
C LEU A 177 -0.48 -13.91 31.88
N THR A 178 -0.57 -14.78 30.86
CA THR A 178 -1.86 -15.14 30.24
C THR A 178 -2.86 -15.73 31.25
N PRO A 179 -2.50 -16.69 32.13
CA PRO A 179 -3.43 -17.21 33.14
C PRO A 179 -3.94 -16.13 34.10
N TRP A 180 -3.06 -15.23 34.55
CA TRP A 180 -3.42 -14.14 35.46
C TRP A 180 -4.44 -13.20 34.80
N LEU A 181 -4.15 -12.74 33.57
CA LEU A 181 -5.03 -11.83 32.83
C LEU A 181 -6.36 -12.51 32.47
N ARG A 182 -6.32 -13.81 32.17
CA ARG A 182 -7.54 -14.60 31.97
C ARG A 182 -8.42 -14.59 33.21
N HIS A 183 -7.86 -14.85 34.39
CA HIS A 183 -8.63 -14.88 35.64
C HIS A 183 -9.27 -13.52 35.94
N THR A 184 -8.56 -12.42 35.69
CA THR A 184 -9.11 -11.08 35.88
C THR A 184 -10.20 -10.74 34.86
N LEU A 185 -10.01 -11.07 33.58
CA LEU A 185 -11.03 -10.89 32.54
C LEU A 185 -12.28 -11.76 32.78
N ALA A 186 -12.10 -13.00 33.24
CA ALA A 186 -13.20 -13.89 33.59
C ALA A 186 -14.01 -13.36 34.79
N ALA A 187 -13.34 -12.78 35.79
CA ALA A 187 -14.00 -12.13 36.93
C ALA A 187 -14.75 -10.85 36.53
N ALA A 188 -14.21 -10.09 35.57
CA ALA A 188 -14.82 -8.86 35.06
C ALA A 188 -15.99 -9.09 34.08
N ARG A 189 -16.19 -10.34 33.63
CA ARG A 189 -17.24 -10.70 32.67
C ARG A 189 -18.65 -10.29 33.10
N SER A 190 -18.93 -10.31 34.41
CA SER A 190 -20.26 -9.97 34.96
C SER A 190 -20.67 -8.51 34.75
N GLY A 191 -19.71 -7.61 34.52
CA GLY A 191 -20.00 -6.18 34.29
C GLY A 191 -19.83 -5.73 32.83
N TRP A 192 -18.95 -6.37 32.05
CA TRP A 192 -18.55 -5.89 30.73
C TRP A 192 -18.28 -7.06 29.76
N GLU A 193 -19.31 -7.54 29.07
CA GLU A 193 -19.20 -8.65 28.11
C GLU A 193 -18.17 -8.38 26.99
N ARG A 194 -17.99 -7.10 26.62
CA ARG A 194 -17.02 -6.67 25.61
C ARG A 194 -15.56 -6.86 26.02
N LEU A 195 -15.24 -7.03 27.31
CA LEU A 195 -13.86 -7.27 27.77
C LEU A 195 -13.42 -8.73 27.56
N VAL A 196 -14.33 -9.63 27.22
CA VAL A 196 -14.04 -11.05 26.95
C VAL A 196 -14.01 -11.34 25.43
N ASP A 197 -14.26 -10.34 24.59
CA ASP A 197 -14.17 -10.48 23.13
C ASP A 197 -12.70 -10.34 22.68
N PRO A 198 -12.07 -11.37 22.08
CA PRO A 198 -10.67 -11.30 21.66
C PRO A 198 -10.42 -10.22 20.60
N ALA A 199 -11.44 -9.86 19.81
CA ALA A 199 -11.35 -8.77 18.84
C ALA A 199 -11.15 -7.41 19.52
N THR A 200 -11.88 -7.12 20.59
CA THR A 200 -11.82 -5.84 21.28
C THR A 200 -10.52 -5.71 22.08
N THR A 201 -10.11 -6.76 22.79
CA THR A 201 -8.87 -6.73 23.58
C THR A 201 -7.64 -6.60 22.68
N GLY A 202 -7.61 -7.32 21.56
CA GLY A 202 -6.58 -7.18 20.53
C GLY A 202 -6.55 -5.77 19.92
N LEU A 203 -7.71 -5.21 19.55
CA LEU A 203 -7.81 -3.85 19.01
C LEU A 203 -7.32 -2.78 20.02
N ILE A 204 -7.72 -2.90 21.29
CA ILE A 204 -7.25 -2.00 22.36
C ILE A 204 -5.73 -2.06 22.48
N ALA A 205 -5.14 -3.25 22.47
CA ALA A 205 -3.69 -3.41 22.53
C ALA A 205 -2.98 -2.81 21.30
N LEU A 206 -3.52 -3.01 20.09
CA LEU A 206 -2.97 -2.39 18.87
C LEU A 206 -3.03 -0.86 18.92
N LEU A 207 -4.15 -0.29 19.39
CA LEU A 207 -4.29 1.16 19.55
C LEU A 207 -3.35 1.71 20.62
N LEU A 208 -3.16 0.99 21.73
CA LEU A 208 -2.20 1.35 22.77
C LEU A 208 -0.77 1.35 22.22
N VAL A 209 -0.37 0.28 21.52
CA VAL A 209 0.95 0.20 20.88
C VAL A 209 1.14 1.31 19.85
N ALA A 210 0.16 1.57 18.99
CA ALA A 210 0.21 2.66 18.02
C ALA A 210 0.36 4.03 18.71
N SER A 211 -0.33 4.24 19.83
CA SER A 211 -0.21 5.45 20.65
C SER A 211 1.17 5.59 21.29
N LEU A 212 1.77 4.50 21.78
CA LEU A 212 3.12 4.49 22.34
C LEU A 212 4.18 4.76 21.26
N ILE A 213 4.03 4.20 20.05
CA ILE A 213 4.90 4.49 18.91
C ILE A 213 4.77 5.97 18.51
N ALA A 214 3.54 6.49 18.41
CA ALA A 214 3.29 7.88 18.06
C ALA A 214 3.86 8.84 19.11
N LEU A 215 3.70 8.52 20.40
CA LEU A 215 4.28 9.27 21.50
C LEU A 215 5.81 9.24 21.44
N GLY A 216 6.40 8.06 21.21
CA GLY A 216 7.84 7.89 21.04
C GLY A 216 8.39 8.67 19.84
N ALA A 217 7.65 8.67 18.72
CA ALA A 217 8.00 9.47 17.55
C ALA A 217 7.90 10.97 17.83
N ALA A 218 6.86 11.41 18.54
CA ALA A 218 6.66 12.82 18.88
C ALA A 218 7.76 13.34 19.81
N LEU A 219 8.09 12.59 20.87
CA LEU A 219 9.05 12.98 21.90
C LEU A 219 10.51 12.68 21.52
N GLY A 220 10.76 11.63 20.74
CA GLY A 220 12.11 11.19 20.36
C GLY A 220 12.79 12.09 19.34
N ASN A 221 14.13 12.07 19.34
CA ASN A 221 14.94 12.76 18.33
C ASN A 221 15.30 11.83 17.15
N VAL A 222 15.85 12.39 16.08
CA VAL A 222 16.25 11.63 14.87
C VAL A 222 17.35 10.58 15.11
N SER A 223 18.06 10.69 16.23
CA SER A 223 19.11 9.75 16.65
C SER A 223 18.56 8.57 17.47
N GLY A 224 17.27 8.58 17.81
CA GLY A 224 16.65 7.55 18.64
C GLY A 224 16.97 7.66 20.14
N GLU A 225 17.35 8.84 20.61
CA GLU A 225 17.60 9.17 22.03
C GLU A 225 16.33 9.67 22.74
N GLY A 226 16.39 9.73 24.07
CA GLY A 226 15.29 10.21 24.91
C GLY A 226 14.52 9.09 25.61
N GLY A 227 15.20 8.05 26.07
CA GLY A 227 14.60 6.94 26.82
C GLY A 227 14.10 5.79 25.94
N VAL A 228 13.31 4.89 26.53
CA VAL A 228 12.90 3.60 25.92
C VAL A 228 12.09 3.80 24.63
N LEU A 229 11.21 4.81 24.58
CA LEU A 229 10.40 5.11 23.39
C LEU A 229 11.07 6.10 22.43
N GLY A 230 12.18 6.73 22.83
CA GLY A 230 12.89 7.71 22.01
C GLY A 230 13.39 7.15 20.68
N ILE A 231 13.56 5.83 20.59
CA ILE A 231 13.97 5.12 19.37
C ILE A 231 13.04 5.39 18.18
N TYR A 232 11.74 5.61 18.43
CA TYR A 232 10.76 5.90 17.39
C TYR A 232 10.89 7.32 16.81
N GLY A 233 11.70 8.18 17.42
CA GLY A 233 12.07 9.47 16.82
C GLY A 233 12.81 9.34 15.49
N ILE A 234 13.36 8.16 15.17
CA ILE A 234 13.96 7.85 13.87
C ILE A 234 12.96 8.01 12.72
N LEU A 235 11.65 7.87 12.97
CA LEU A 235 10.59 8.06 11.97
C LEU A 235 10.49 9.50 11.45
N LYS A 236 11.20 10.45 12.07
CA LYS A 236 11.32 11.84 11.58
C LYS A 236 12.39 12.01 10.50
N ARG A 237 13.23 11.00 10.25
CA ARG A 237 14.29 11.05 9.24
C ARG A 237 13.70 11.13 7.84
N GLN A 238 14.25 12.02 7.02
CA GLN A 238 13.83 12.19 5.63
C GLN A 238 14.15 10.95 4.78
N GLU A 239 15.20 10.22 5.15
CA GLU A 239 15.56 8.96 4.48
C GLU A 239 14.53 7.85 4.72
N LEU A 240 13.71 7.97 5.78
CA LEU A 240 12.67 7.03 6.15
C LEU A 240 11.28 7.65 5.98
N ASP A 241 11.01 8.20 4.80
CA ASP A 241 9.66 8.69 4.46
C ASP A 241 8.70 7.51 4.22
N LEU A 242 7.94 7.15 5.25
CA LEU A 242 6.93 6.09 5.20
C LEU A 242 5.61 6.52 4.57
N ARG A 243 5.45 7.78 4.12
CA ARG A 243 4.20 8.24 3.49
C ARG A 243 3.89 7.45 2.24
N GLY A 244 4.88 7.27 1.36
CA GLY A 244 4.71 6.52 0.10
C GLY A 244 4.33 5.07 0.32
N PRO A 245 5.16 4.28 1.03
CA PRO A 245 4.82 2.91 1.39
C PRO A 245 3.47 2.78 2.11
N GLY A 246 3.16 3.70 3.04
CA GLY A 246 1.90 3.70 3.78
C GLY A 246 0.68 3.93 2.91
N LEU A 247 0.74 4.87 1.97
CA LEU A 247 -0.36 5.15 1.04
C LEU A 247 -0.57 4.02 0.02
N TRP A 248 0.51 3.42 -0.49
CA TRP A 248 0.39 2.24 -1.36
C TRP A 248 -0.18 1.03 -0.61
N LEU A 249 0.26 0.79 0.63
CA LEU A 249 -0.29 -0.25 1.47
C LEU A 249 -1.78 -0.01 1.74
N LEU A 250 -2.17 1.23 2.06
CA LEU A 250 -3.57 1.59 2.25
C LEU A 250 -4.39 1.29 0.98
N LEU A 251 -3.88 1.64 -0.19
CA LEU A 251 -4.54 1.34 -1.47
C LEU A 251 -4.66 -0.19 -1.71
N MET A 252 -3.62 -0.97 -1.42
CA MET A 252 -3.66 -2.43 -1.49
C MET A 252 -4.72 -3.01 -0.55
N VAL A 253 -4.78 -2.55 0.70
CA VAL A 253 -5.80 -2.98 1.67
C VAL A 253 -7.21 -2.63 1.18
N LEU A 254 -7.41 -1.41 0.66
CA LEU A 254 -8.69 -0.98 0.11
C LEU A 254 -9.13 -1.84 -1.08
N THR A 255 -8.21 -2.18 -2.00
CA THR A 255 -8.53 -3.01 -3.18
C THR A 255 -8.82 -4.46 -2.84
N VAL A 256 -8.14 -5.01 -1.82
CA VAL A 256 -8.36 -6.40 -1.37
C VAL A 256 -9.66 -6.52 -0.57
N MET A 257 -9.93 -5.59 0.36
CA MET A 257 -11.03 -5.69 1.33
C MET A 257 -12.31 -4.96 0.90
N GLY A 258 -12.19 -3.95 0.04
CA GLY A 258 -13.32 -3.14 -0.42
C GLY A 258 -14.39 -3.91 -1.22
N PRO A 259 -14.09 -4.96 -2.02
CA PRO A 259 -15.12 -5.71 -2.73
C PRO A 259 -16.22 -6.27 -1.82
N ALA A 260 -15.85 -6.74 -0.63
CA ALA A 260 -16.78 -7.26 0.36
C ALA A 260 -17.72 -6.18 0.93
N GLN A 261 -17.29 -4.91 0.91
CA GLN A 261 -18.09 -3.78 1.38
C GLN A 261 -19.06 -3.23 0.32
N LEU A 262 -18.95 -3.72 -0.93
CA LEU A 262 -19.75 -3.27 -2.07
C LEU A 262 -20.59 -4.42 -2.67
N PRO A 263 -21.45 -5.11 -1.89
CA PRO A 263 -22.21 -6.26 -2.36
C PRO A 263 -23.13 -5.92 -3.55
N ARG A 264 -23.67 -4.69 -3.57
CA ARG A 264 -24.65 -4.21 -4.55
C ARG A 264 -24.03 -3.79 -5.90
N LEU A 265 -22.73 -3.49 -5.94
CA LEU A 265 -22.10 -2.96 -7.14
C LEU A 265 -21.83 -4.10 -8.13
N ARG A 266 -22.37 -3.98 -9.34
CA ARG A 266 -22.21 -5.01 -10.39
C ARG A 266 -20.86 -4.85 -11.11
N PRO A 267 -20.26 -5.92 -11.64
CA PRO A 267 -18.94 -5.86 -12.27
C PRO A 267 -18.83 -4.83 -13.41
N TYR A 268 -19.86 -4.68 -14.25
CA TYR A 268 -19.85 -3.69 -15.32
C TYR A 268 -19.88 -2.24 -14.79
N GLN A 269 -20.59 -1.98 -13.68
CA GLN A 269 -20.61 -0.66 -13.04
C GLN A 269 -19.24 -0.34 -12.45
N ALA A 270 -18.62 -1.33 -11.80
CA ALA A 270 -17.27 -1.20 -11.27
C ALA A 270 -16.25 -0.93 -12.39
N LEU A 271 -16.36 -1.60 -13.54
CA LEU A 271 -15.49 -1.33 -14.68
C LEU A 271 -15.65 0.10 -15.22
N LEU A 272 -16.88 0.59 -15.36
CA LEU A 272 -17.13 1.99 -15.75
C LEU A 272 -16.51 2.98 -14.76
N LEU A 273 -16.65 2.72 -13.46
CA LEU A 273 -16.05 3.52 -12.40
C LEU A 273 -14.52 3.46 -12.42
N ALA A 274 -13.93 2.32 -12.77
CA ALA A 274 -12.48 2.15 -12.87
C ALA A 274 -11.87 2.99 -14.01
N LEU A 275 -12.60 3.13 -15.12
CA LEU A 275 -12.14 3.89 -16.29
C LEU A 275 -12.27 5.40 -16.11
N LEU A 276 -13.15 5.87 -15.23
CA LEU A 276 -13.44 7.30 -15.06
C LEU A 276 -12.17 8.14 -14.74
N PRO A 277 -11.30 7.74 -13.79
CA PRO A 277 -10.07 8.49 -13.52
C PRO A 277 -9.02 8.43 -14.64
N LEU A 278 -9.13 7.49 -15.60
CA LEU A 278 -8.22 7.46 -16.75
C LEU A 278 -8.45 8.66 -17.68
N GLY A 279 -9.62 9.29 -17.70
CA GLY A 279 -9.80 10.56 -18.43
C GLY A 279 -8.85 11.66 -17.93
N LEU A 280 -8.45 11.59 -16.65
CA LEU A 280 -7.52 12.54 -16.04
C LEU A 280 -6.08 12.32 -16.49
N THR A 281 -5.69 11.12 -16.97
CA THR A 281 -4.30 10.85 -17.39
C THR A 281 -3.92 11.71 -18.58
N VAL A 282 -4.80 11.77 -19.59
CA VAL A 282 -4.60 12.57 -20.80
C VAL A 282 -4.54 14.05 -20.43
N HIS A 283 -5.46 14.49 -19.56
CA HIS A 283 -5.47 15.87 -19.10
C HIS A 283 -4.20 16.23 -18.31
N ALA A 284 -3.72 15.33 -17.44
CA ALA A 284 -2.48 15.49 -16.69
C ALA A 284 -1.26 15.55 -17.62
N ALA A 285 -1.22 14.73 -18.67
CA ALA A 285 -0.13 14.73 -19.63
C ALA A 285 0.02 16.10 -20.31
N HIS A 286 -1.09 16.69 -20.76
CA HIS A 286 -1.09 18.04 -21.33
C HIS A 286 -0.73 19.12 -20.30
N LEU A 287 -1.38 19.10 -19.12
CA LEU A 287 -1.11 20.07 -18.05
C LEU A 287 0.37 20.11 -17.63
N LEU A 288 1.02 18.96 -17.58
CA LEU A 288 2.43 18.85 -17.18
C LEU A 288 3.39 19.30 -18.29
N ASN A 289 3.02 19.11 -19.56
CA ASN A 289 3.77 19.65 -20.71
C ASN A 289 3.65 21.17 -20.77
N ASP A 290 2.44 21.71 -20.60
CA ASP A 290 2.18 23.14 -20.70
C ASP A 290 2.80 23.94 -19.54
N SER A 291 3.11 23.28 -18.42
CA SER A 291 3.60 23.92 -17.20
C SER A 291 4.79 23.17 -16.62
N GLY A 292 6.00 23.48 -17.10
CA GLY A 292 7.25 22.93 -16.57
C GLY A 292 7.44 23.16 -15.06
N ASP A 293 6.93 24.26 -14.52
CA ASP A 293 6.91 24.51 -13.07
C ASP A 293 6.07 23.47 -12.32
N LEU A 294 4.87 23.17 -12.79
CA LEU A 294 4.00 22.17 -12.20
C LEU A 294 4.66 20.78 -12.25
N ALA A 295 5.25 20.43 -13.40
CA ALA A 295 5.96 19.15 -13.56
C ALA A 295 7.10 18.99 -12.55
N ARG A 296 7.94 20.02 -12.38
CA ARG A 296 9.02 20.03 -11.37
C ARG A 296 8.50 19.93 -9.94
N HIS A 297 7.39 20.60 -9.63
CA HIS A 297 6.79 20.51 -8.29
C HIS A 297 6.20 19.14 -8.00
N VAL A 298 5.55 18.50 -8.98
CA VAL A 298 5.03 17.13 -8.85
C VAL A 298 6.18 16.14 -8.66
N GLU A 299 7.25 16.26 -9.44
CA GLU A 299 8.41 15.35 -9.35
C GLU A 299 9.16 15.47 -8.02
N ARG A 300 9.24 16.67 -7.45
CA ARG A 300 9.95 16.91 -6.18
C ARG A 300 9.11 16.58 -4.95
N ASN A 301 7.83 16.96 -4.94
CA ASN A 301 7.02 17.00 -3.72
C ASN A 301 5.92 15.93 -3.67
N ALA A 302 5.54 15.33 -4.80
CA ALA A 302 4.52 14.28 -4.79
C ALA A 302 5.11 12.95 -4.26
N VAL A 303 4.31 12.23 -3.49
CA VAL A 303 4.72 10.98 -2.85
C VAL A 303 4.25 9.78 -3.67
N LEU A 304 2.99 9.76 -4.10
CA LEU A 304 2.45 8.70 -4.95
C LEU A 304 2.72 8.94 -6.43
N ALA A 305 2.54 10.18 -6.89
CA ALA A 305 2.63 10.53 -8.30
C ALA A 305 4.07 10.50 -8.81
N LYS A 306 5.08 10.80 -7.98
CA LYS A 306 6.50 10.79 -8.39
C LYS A 306 6.96 9.46 -9.00
N PRO A 307 6.81 8.29 -8.35
CA PRO A 307 7.20 7.03 -8.96
C PRO A 307 6.33 6.67 -10.17
N CYS A 308 5.03 7.03 -10.15
CA CYS A 308 4.14 6.83 -11.29
C CYS A 308 4.57 7.66 -12.50
N LEU A 309 4.97 8.91 -12.28
CA LEU A 309 5.45 9.84 -13.30
C LEU A 309 6.69 9.28 -13.98
N GLY A 310 7.67 8.79 -13.21
CA GLY A 310 8.86 8.15 -13.77
C GLY A 310 8.54 6.90 -14.60
N ILE A 311 7.55 6.10 -14.20
CA ILE A 311 7.09 4.95 -15.01
C ILE A 311 6.41 5.42 -16.29
N LEU A 312 5.51 6.41 -16.21
CA LEU A 312 4.78 6.91 -17.37
C LEU A 312 5.70 7.57 -18.41
N ARG A 313 6.66 8.38 -17.96
CA ARG A 313 7.68 8.97 -18.86
C ARG A 313 8.47 7.89 -19.58
N ARG A 314 9.00 6.89 -18.88
CA ARG A 314 9.70 5.74 -19.50
C ARG A 314 8.85 4.91 -20.46
N LEU A 315 7.54 4.84 -20.24
CA LEU A 315 6.62 4.13 -21.13
C LEU A 315 6.23 4.95 -22.37
N THR A 316 6.46 6.27 -22.34
CA THR A 316 6.12 7.20 -23.41
C THR A 316 7.33 7.79 -24.13
N ASP A 317 8.54 7.53 -23.63
CA ASP A 317 9.84 7.72 -24.27
C ASP A 317 10.01 6.73 -25.43
N ARG A 318 9.87 7.22 -26.66
CA ARG A 318 9.77 6.39 -27.87
C ARG A 318 11.11 6.10 -28.50
N ASP A 319 12.04 7.05 -28.50
CA ASP A 319 13.38 6.92 -29.06
C ASP A 319 14.44 6.52 -28.03
N ARG A 320 14.11 6.53 -26.73
CA ARG A 320 14.89 6.01 -25.60
C ARG A 320 16.11 6.87 -25.28
N ASP A 321 15.98 8.18 -25.44
CA ASP A 321 16.99 9.16 -25.02
C ASP A 321 16.94 9.46 -23.50
N GLY A 322 15.87 9.01 -22.83
CA GLY A 322 15.65 9.21 -21.39
C GLY A 322 14.72 10.38 -21.05
N ALA A 323 14.22 11.10 -22.04
CA ALA A 323 13.18 12.10 -21.94
C ALA A 323 11.88 11.60 -22.58
N SER A 324 10.78 12.31 -22.36
CA SER A 324 9.51 11.92 -22.99
C SER A 324 8.74 13.14 -23.45
N ALA A 325 8.17 13.08 -24.64
CA ALA A 325 7.27 14.12 -25.15
C ALA A 325 5.98 14.30 -24.33
N TRP A 326 5.71 13.47 -23.32
CA TRP A 326 4.53 13.55 -22.46
C TRP A 326 4.87 13.77 -20.98
N PHE A 327 3.89 14.17 -20.18
CA PHE A 327 4.00 14.33 -18.73
C PHE A 327 5.14 15.26 -18.29
N GLY A 328 5.42 16.30 -19.08
CA GLY A 328 6.48 17.28 -18.82
C GLY A 328 7.87 16.65 -18.83
N GLY A 329 8.11 15.65 -19.68
CA GLY A 329 9.44 15.04 -19.86
C GLY A 329 10.39 15.89 -20.69
N GLY A 330 9.90 16.92 -21.38
CA GLY A 330 10.72 17.97 -22.01
C GLY A 330 11.27 17.65 -23.39
N ASP A 331 10.97 16.48 -23.94
CA ASP A 331 11.42 16.08 -25.28
C ASP A 331 10.52 16.70 -26.38
N CYS A 332 11.17 17.40 -27.30
CA CYS A 332 10.56 18.11 -28.41
C CYS A 332 10.52 17.27 -29.71
N ASN A 333 11.29 16.18 -29.80
CA ASN A 333 11.31 15.26 -30.94
C ASN A 333 11.51 13.79 -30.52
N ASP A 334 10.43 13.17 -30.04
CA ASP A 334 10.26 11.75 -29.62
C ASP A 334 10.44 10.70 -30.75
N ARG A 335 11.28 11.00 -31.74
CA ARG A 335 11.65 10.13 -32.85
C ARG A 335 13.15 10.17 -33.14
N ASP A 336 13.90 11.05 -32.50
CA ASP A 336 15.32 11.23 -32.74
C ASP A 336 16.06 11.30 -31.40
N PRO A 337 16.78 10.23 -31.01
CA PRO A 337 17.44 10.18 -29.71
C PRO A 337 18.63 11.15 -29.59
N ALA A 338 18.96 11.89 -30.65
CA ALA A 338 19.94 12.97 -30.61
C ALA A 338 19.35 14.34 -30.25
N ILE A 339 18.01 14.48 -30.22
CA ILE A 339 17.31 15.73 -29.92
C ILE A 339 16.47 15.51 -28.66
N GLY A 340 16.83 16.17 -27.57
CA GLY A 340 16.16 16.03 -26.28
C GLY A 340 16.79 16.92 -25.22
N PRO A 341 16.16 17.09 -24.04
CA PRO A 341 16.58 18.04 -23.00
C PRO A 341 17.95 17.77 -22.35
N ALA A 342 18.60 16.68 -22.71
CA ALA A 342 19.95 16.33 -22.27
C ALA A 342 20.98 16.38 -23.41
N ALA A 343 20.57 16.75 -24.63
CA ALA A 343 21.46 16.93 -25.77
C ALA A 343 22.29 18.22 -25.61
N GLU A 344 23.40 18.28 -26.34
CA GLU A 344 24.21 19.50 -26.47
C GLU A 344 23.82 20.19 -27.78
N ASP A 345 23.46 21.47 -27.71
CA ASP A 345 23.20 22.28 -28.91
C ASP A 345 24.44 22.49 -29.75
N VAL A 346 24.27 22.42 -31.06
CA VAL A 346 25.29 22.79 -32.04
C VAL A 346 25.02 24.22 -32.50
N PRO A 347 25.88 25.20 -32.12
CA PRO A 347 25.56 26.61 -32.31
C PRO A 347 25.31 27.02 -33.76
N ASP A 348 24.33 27.90 -33.96
CA ASP A 348 23.93 28.51 -35.24
C ASP A 348 23.59 27.49 -36.37
N ASN A 349 23.18 26.26 -36.03
CA ASN A 349 22.85 25.24 -37.05
C ASN A 349 21.36 25.24 -37.47
N GLY A 350 20.53 26.01 -36.76
CA GLY A 350 19.09 26.16 -36.98
C GLY A 350 18.22 25.08 -36.35
N ILE A 351 18.78 24.23 -35.49
CA ILE A 351 18.11 23.14 -34.77
C ILE A 351 18.25 23.41 -33.27
N ASP A 352 17.18 23.20 -32.52
CA ASP A 352 17.18 23.24 -31.05
C ASP A 352 17.32 21.79 -30.58
N GLU A 353 18.57 21.33 -30.37
CA GLU A 353 18.83 19.94 -29.97
C GLU A 353 18.49 19.70 -28.51
N ASP A 354 18.71 20.69 -27.64
CA ASP A 354 18.49 20.62 -26.20
C ASP A 354 17.04 20.94 -25.77
N CYS A 355 16.16 21.21 -26.73
CA CYS A 355 14.75 21.57 -26.53
C CYS A 355 14.55 22.75 -25.55
N SER A 356 15.51 23.68 -25.46
CA SER A 356 15.43 24.86 -24.61
C SER A 356 14.46 25.93 -25.14
N GLY A 357 14.04 25.80 -26.41
CA GLY A 357 13.18 26.71 -27.13
C GLY A 357 13.92 27.74 -27.98
N ALA A 358 15.25 27.63 -28.09
CA ALA A 358 16.09 28.45 -28.95
C ALA A 358 17.38 27.70 -29.33
N ASP A 359 17.86 27.93 -30.55
CA ASP A 359 19.21 27.53 -30.99
C ASP A 359 20.26 28.50 -30.40
N LEU A 360 21.42 27.96 -30.01
CA LEU A 360 22.49 28.66 -29.27
C LEU A 360 23.53 29.37 -30.13
#